data_AF-A0A1I4Q4C2-F1
#
_entry.id   AF-A0A1I4Q4C2-F1
#
_cell.length_a   1.000
_cell.length_b   1.000
_cell.length_c   1.000
_cell.angle_alpha   90.00
_cell.angle_beta   90.00
_cell.angle_gamma   90.00
#
_symmetry.space_group_name_H-M   'P 1'
#
loop_
_entity.id
_entity.type
_entity.pdbx_description
1 polymer ?
#
loop_
_entity_poly.entity_id
_entity_poly.type
_entity_poly.pdbx_seq_one_letter_code
_entity_poly.pdbx_strand_id
1 'polypeptide(L)'
;MNGMFTSKRYATKGICETISLDIQMVIWAMIDQWRQDRVTMDYLQVFELSIERRNSIGIQKVIHTQECPCKSATYYLPIIENPIKTTIWVIDSEEYCMMLLPDEY
;
A
#
# COMPACT_ATOMS: atom_id res chain seq x y z
N MET A 1 2.76 -17.65 -16.99
CA MET A 1 3.31 -16.98 -15.80
C MET A 1 2.16 -16.22 -15.18
N ASN A 2 1.74 -16.59 -13.96
CA ASN A 2 0.80 -15.75 -13.23
C ASN A 2 1.54 -14.46 -12.85
N GLY A 3 0.94 -13.30 -13.13
CA GLY A 3 1.54 -12.02 -12.74
C GLY A 3 1.38 -11.81 -11.22
N MET A 4 2.32 -11.09 -10.61
CA MET A 4 2.22 -10.70 -9.21
C MET A 4 0.95 -9.87 -8.94
N PHE A 5 0.37 -10.08 -7.77
CA PHE A 5 -0.82 -9.44 -7.23
C PHE A 5 -2.10 -9.64 -8.08
N THR A 6 -2.27 -10.85 -8.62
CA THR A 6 -3.44 -11.27 -9.41
C THR A 6 -4.49 -12.05 -8.61
N SER A 7 -4.09 -12.61 -7.47
CA SER A 7 -4.92 -13.48 -6.64
C SER A 7 -5.89 -12.70 -5.76
N LYS A 8 -6.73 -13.41 -4.99
CA LYS A 8 -7.70 -12.82 -4.08
C LYS A 8 -7.00 -11.90 -3.06
N ARG A 9 -7.61 -10.76 -2.78
CA ARG A 9 -7.10 -9.75 -1.84
C ARG A 9 -7.75 -9.89 -0.48
N TYR A 10 -6.91 -9.91 0.55
CA TYR A 10 -7.33 -9.92 1.94
C TYR A 10 -6.59 -8.83 2.71
N ALA A 11 -7.19 -8.41 3.81
CA ALA A 11 -6.57 -7.53 4.80
C ALA A 11 -6.64 -8.24 6.15
N THR A 12 -5.59 -8.10 6.96
CA THR A 12 -5.58 -8.61 8.33
C THR A 12 -6.60 -7.87 9.18
N LYS A 13 -6.88 -8.44 10.36
CA LYS A 13 -7.72 -7.78 11.36
C LYS A 13 -7.11 -6.44 11.80
N GLY A 14 -5.79 -6.35 12.01
CA GLY A 14 -5.12 -5.11 12.37
C GLY A 14 -5.31 -4.03 11.33
N ILE A 15 -5.20 -4.35 10.04
CA ILE A 15 -5.49 -3.41 8.95
C ILE A 15 -6.96 -2.98 8.99
N CYS A 16 -7.90 -3.92 9.08
CA CYS A 16 -9.34 -3.61 9.09
C CYS A 16 -9.76 -2.71 10.25
N GLU A 17 -9.10 -2.82 11.41
CA GLU A 17 -9.42 -2.04 12.61
C GLU A 17 -8.69 -0.69 12.66
N THR A 18 -7.52 -0.56 12.03
CA THR A 18 -6.63 0.60 12.19
C THR A 18 -6.61 1.52 10.97
N ILE A 19 -6.82 0.97 9.77
CA ILE A 19 -6.66 1.69 8.51
C ILE A 19 -8.03 1.91 7.87
N SER A 20 -8.36 3.16 7.55
CA SER A 20 -9.62 3.49 6.89
C SER A 20 -9.72 2.85 5.50
N LEU A 21 -10.94 2.48 5.09
CA LEU A 21 -11.18 1.73 3.85
C LEU A 21 -10.69 2.47 2.59
N ASP A 22 -10.77 3.80 2.58
CA ASP A 22 -10.26 4.65 1.49
C ASP A 22 -8.74 4.49 1.30
N ILE A 23 -7.95 4.49 2.38
CA ILE A 23 -6.52 4.21 2.32
C ILE A 23 -6.26 2.78 1.80
N GLN A 24 -7.00 1.79 2.32
CA GLN A 24 -6.84 0.40 1.86
C GLN A 24 -7.11 0.28 0.35
N MET A 25 -8.17 0.91 -0.14
CA MET A 25 -8.52 0.94 -1.57
C MET A 25 -7.43 1.61 -2.41
N VAL A 26 -6.87 2.74 -1.93
CA VAL A 26 -5.79 3.44 -2.63
C VAL A 26 -4.52 2.60 -2.72
N ILE A 27 -4.13 1.90 -1.65
CA ILE A 27 -2.96 1.01 -1.67
C ILE A 27 -3.14 -0.10 -2.71
N TRP A 28 -4.30 -0.74 -2.77
CA TRP A 28 -4.59 -1.73 -3.81
C TRP A 28 -4.56 -1.13 -5.22
N ALA A 29 -5.10 0.08 -5.39
CA ALA A 29 -5.07 0.79 -6.67
C ALA A 29 -3.65 1.15 -7.11
N MET A 30 -2.75 1.50 -6.19
CA MET A 30 -1.33 1.75 -6.48
C MET A 30 -0.62 0.50 -7.01
N ILE A 31 -0.90 -0.67 -6.42
CA ILE A 31 -0.38 -1.96 -6.93
C ILE A 31 -0.96 -2.25 -8.32
N ASP A 32 -2.26 -2.06 -8.53
CA ASP A 32 -2.87 -2.23 -9.85
C ASP A 32 -2.30 -1.29 -10.89
N GLN A 33 -1.97 -0.06 -10.52
CA GLN A 33 -1.31 0.89 -11.41
C GLN A 33 0.06 0.37 -11.85
N TRP A 34 0.91 -0.08 -10.92
CA TRP A 34 2.22 -0.66 -11.26
C TRP A 34 2.09 -1.90 -12.16
N ARG A 35 1.05 -2.72 -11.96
CA ARG A 35 0.73 -3.84 -12.86
C ARG A 35 0.36 -3.37 -14.26
N GLN A 36 -0.52 -2.38 -14.38
CA GLN A 36 -0.93 -1.80 -15.66
C GLN A 36 0.26 -1.20 -16.40
N ASP A 37 1.16 -0.55 -15.67
CA ASP A 37 2.41 0.02 -16.17
C ASP A 37 3.48 -1.03 -16.48
N ARG A 38 3.17 -2.33 -16.29
CA ARG A 38 4.06 -3.48 -16.51
C ARG A 38 5.37 -3.38 -15.72
N VAL A 39 5.31 -2.79 -14.52
CA VAL A 39 6.42 -2.82 -13.58
C VAL A 39 6.67 -4.28 -13.18
N THR A 40 7.93 -4.71 -13.23
CA THR A 40 8.33 -5.99 -12.64
C THR A 40 8.33 -5.83 -11.13
N MET A 41 7.37 -6.46 -10.46
CA MET A 41 7.23 -6.41 -9.00
C MET A 41 7.75 -7.71 -8.38
N ASP A 42 8.34 -7.58 -7.19
CA ASP A 42 8.57 -8.71 -6.29
C ASP A 42 7.27 -9.07 -5.53
N TYR A 43 7.38 -10.02 -4.61
CA TYR A 43 6.26 -10.48 -3.80
C TYR A 43 5.90 -9.53 -2.64
N LEU A 44 6.71 -8.51 -2.34
CA LEU A 44 6.57 -7.64 -1.17
C LEU A 44 6.51 -6.16 -1.58
N GLN A 45 5.37 -5.53 -1.32
CA GLN A 45 5.18 -4.11 -1.57
C GLN A 45 5.05 -3.38 -0.24
N VAL A 46 5.87 -2.36 -0.04
CA VAL A 46 5.94 -1.61 1.23
C VAL A 46 5.41 -0.20 1.02
N PHE A 47 4.48 0.20 1.89
CA PHE A 47 3.84 1.52 1.90
C PHE A 47 4.11 2.22 3.22
N GLU A 48 4.98 3.22 3.20
CA GLU A 48 5.22 4.09 4.36
C GLU A 48 4.27 5.29 4.30
N LEU A 49 3.38 5.36 5.28
CA LEU A 49 2.38 6.40 5.41
C LEU A 49 2.84 7.44 6.43
N SER A 50 2.75 8.71 6.05
CA SER A 50 3.03 9.83 6.95
C SER A 50 2.07 10.98 6.68
N ILE A 51 1.95 11.89 7.65
CA ILE A 51 1.07 13.06 7.56
C ILE A 51 1.94 14.27 7.27
N GLU A 52 1.76 14.89 6.10
CA GLU A 52 2.33 16.21 5.82
C GLU A 52 1.30 17.30 6.10
N ARG A 53 1.73 18.40 6.73
CA ARG A 53 0.85 19.54 7.02
C ARG A 53 1.08 20.64 5.99
N ARG A 54 0.02 21.08 5.31
CA ARG A 54 0.03 22.30 4.50
C ARG A 54 -1.13 23.20 4.89
N ASN A 55 -0.83 24.45 5.26
CA ASN A 55 -1.83 25.43 5.68
C ASN A 55 -2.80 24.89 6.75
N SER A 56 -2.27 24.15 7.73
CA SER A 56 -3.02 23.48 8.80
C SER A 56 -3.94 22.32 8.37
N ILE A 57 -3.94 21.95 7.09
CA ILE A 57 -4.62 20.77 6.56
C ILE A 57 -3.63 19.59 6.53
N GLY A 58 -4.06 18.44 7.06
CA GLY A 58 -3.28 17.19 6.99
C GLY A 58 -3.45 16.54 5.62
N ILE A 59 -2.35 16.21 4.97
CA ILE A 59 -2.29 15.49 3.69
C ILE A 59 -1.64 14.14 3.95
N GLN A 60 -2.28 13.07 3.50
CA GLN A 60 -1.67 11.74 3.56
C GLN A 60 -0.55 11.66 2.50
N LYS A 61 0.68 11.43 2.96
CA LYS A 61 1.81 11.06 2.11
C LYS A 61 1.98 9.55 2.14
N VAL A 62 2.27 8.97 0.99
CA VAL A 62 2.54 7.54 0.82
C VAL A 62 3.85 7.38 0.05
N ILE A 63 4.80 6.65 0.60
CA ILE A 63 5.99 6.20 -0.11
C ILE A 63 5.80 4.71 -0.41
N HIS A 64 5.67 4.36 -1.68
CA HIS A 64 5.48 2.98 -2.17
C HIS A 64 6.82 2.46 -2.71
N THR A 65 7.30 1.35 -2.16
CA THR A 65 8.60 0.75 -2.50
C THR A 65 8.51 -0.76 -2.70
N GLN A 66 9.50 -1.30 -3.41
CA GLN A 66 9.80 -2.73 -3.54
C GLN A 66 11.32 -2.92 -3.58
N GLU A 67 11.80 -4.14 -3.30
CA GLU A 67 13.23 -4.45 -3.14
C GLU A 67 13.89 -4.88 -4.46
N CYS A 68 13.23 -5.71 -5.26
CA CYS A 68 13.85 -6.32 -6.45
C CYS A 68 12.90 -6.43 -7.66
N PRO A 69 13.15 -5.69 -8.76
CA PRO A 69 14.12 -4.60 -8.88
C PRO A 69 13.76 -3.43 -7.96
N CYS A 70 14.73 -2.77 -7.34
CA CYS A 70 14.46 -1.64 -6.46
C CYS A 70 13.70 -0.54 -7.20
N LYS A 71 12.57 -0.12 -6.63
CA LYS A 71 11.75 0.99 -7.13
C LYS A 71 11.08 1.71 -5.97
N SER A 72 10.95 3.02 -6.10
CA SER A 72 10.24 3.88 -5.15
C SER A 72 9.38 4.90 -5.89
N ALA A 73 8.22 5.23 -5.33
CA ALA A 73 7.37 6.33 -5.76
C ALA A 73 6.75 7.02 -4.54
N THR A 74 6.58 8.34 -4.60
CA THR A 74 5.94 9.14 -3.54
C THR A 74 4.64 9.74 -4.05
N TYR A 75 3.59 9.61 -3.27
CA TYR A 75 2.24 10.10 -3.56
C TYR A 75 1.74 11.01 -2.44
N TYR A 76 0.90 11.98 -2.82
CA TYR A 76 0.22 12.89 -1.90
C TYR A 76 -1.28 12.78 -2.14
N LEU A 77 -2.03 12.44 -1.10
CA LEU A 77 -3.46 12.20 -1.13
C LEU A 77 -4.15 13.27 -0.26
N PRO A 78 -4.59 14.40 -0.84
CA PRO A 78 -5.15 15.52 -0.08
C PRO A 78 -6.60 15.30 0.37
N ILE A 79 -7.26 14.24 -0.10
CA ILE A 79 -8.68 13.96 0.15
C ILE A 79 -8.93 12.89 1.23
N ILE A 80 -7.87 12.35 1.84
CA ILE A 80 -8.01 11.37 2.93
C ILE A 80 -8.50 12.11 4.18
N GLU A 81 -9.68 11.74 4.68
CA GLU A 81 -10.32 12.42 5.83
C GLU A 81 -9.51 12.23 7.11
N ASN A 82 -8.98 11.02 7.32
CA ASN A 82 -8.25 10.63 8.52
C ASN A 82 -6.83 10.15 8.14
N PRO A 83 -5.91 11.07 7.80
CA PRO A 83 -4.56 10.69 7.45
C PRO A 83 -3.85 10.08 8.66
N ILE A 84 -3.02 9.08 8.43
CA ILE A 84 -2.37 8.27 9.45
C ILE A 84 -0.87 8.15 9.18
N LYS A 85 -0.13 7.93 10.26
CA LYS A 85 1.29 7.54 10.21
C LYS A 85 1.41 6.07 10.59
N THR A 86 1.86 5.25 9.65
CA THR A 86 2.10 3.81 9.84
C THR A 86 2.89 3.25 8.66
N THR A 87 3.27 1.98 8.72
CA THR A 87 3.76 1.23 7.57
C THR A 87 2.79 0.09 7.28
N ILE A 88 2.54 -0.17 6.00
CA ILE A 88 1.69 -1.26 5.53
C ILE A 88 2.50 -2.10 4.56
N TRP A 89 2.43 -3.42 4.72
CA TRP A 89 2.97 -4.38 3.77
C TRP A 89 1.84 -4.99 2.96
N VAL A 90 2.12 -5.30 1.70
CA VAL A 90 1.27 -6.14 0.86
C VAL A 90 2.10 -7.26 0.28
N ILE A 91 1.75 -8.48 0.64
CA ILE A 91 2.47 -9.69 0.27
C ILE A 91 1.63 -10.49 -0.72
N ASP A 92 2.24 -10.95 -1.81
CA ASP A 92 1.68 -12.00 -2.66
C ASP A 92 2.27 -13.36 -2.25
N SER A 93 1.40 -14.26 -1.77
CA SER A 93 1.76 -15.63 -1.39
C SER A 93 1.60 -16.64 -2.53
N GLU A 94 1.39 -16.17 -3.77
CA GLU A 94 0.95 -16.93 -4.95
C GLU A 94 -0.51 -17.41 -4.87
N GLU A 95 -0.98 -17.86 -3.70
CA GLU A 95 -2.37 -18.28 -3.47
C GLU A 95 -3.32 -17.10 -3.24
N TYR A 96 -2.84 -16.10 -2.51
CA TYR A 96 -3.58 -14.89 -2.18
C TYR A 96 -2.66 -13.72 -1.88
N CYS A 97 -3.20 -12.51 -1.99
CA CYS A 97 -2.52 -11.29 -1.59
C CYS A 97 -3.06 -10.83 -0.24
N MET A 98 -2.17 -10.44 0.67
CA MET A 98 -2.53 -10.00 2.01
C MET A 98 -1.93 -8.63 2.29
N MET A 99 -2.78 -7.68 2.70
CA MET A 99 -2.37 -6.43 3.31
C MET A 99 -2.29 -6.62 4.83
N LEU A 100 -1.17 -6.22 5.43
CA LEU A 100 -0.89 -6.42 6.85
C LEU A 100 -0.04 -5.28 7.42
N LEU A 101 -0.09 -5.10 8.73
CA LEU A 101 0.88 -4.29 9.45
C LEU A 101 2.19 -5.10 9.63
N PRO A 102 3.38 -4.47 9.62
CA PRO A 102 4.65 -5.18 9.81
C PRO A 102 4.70 -6.00 11.10
N ASP A 103 4.09 -5.52 12.18
CA ASP A 103 4.08 -6.21 13.49
C ASP A 103 3.19 -7.46 13.51
N GLU A 104 2.43 -7.73 12.44
CA GLU A 104 1.61 -8.95 12.28
C GLU A 104 2.35 -10.07 11.51
N TYR A 105 3.58 -9.83 11.06
CA TYR A 105 4.44 -10.79 10.37
C TYR A 105 5.56 -11.29 11.28
#